data_AF-A0A952DCV8-F1
#
_entry.id   AF-A0A952DCV8-F1
#
_cell.length_a   1.000
_cell.length_b   1.000
_cell.length_c   1.000
_cell.angle_alpha   90.00
_cell.angle_beta   90.00
_cell.angle_gamma   90.00
#
_symmetry.space_group_name_H-M   'P 1'
#
loop_
_entity.id
_entity.type
_entity.pdbx_description
1 polymer ?
#
loop_
_entity_poly.entity_id
_entity_poly.type
_entity_poly.pdbx_seq_one_letter_code
_entity_poly.pdbx_strand_id
1 'polypeptide(L)'
;MIRQRLVPLALAAVATIAVACVEGSTSVTGVPFGFVTIAAQRSGAAYITSPVGTFYSTSGLGTPTASSSWDSCRVGTYSSAPASLGDVFPSLDAGAAIEVRLPGRVDSLFPAVVGNDVQYRLRGAGVPYVPGDSVSVVVPGRAGGYPAVSFKAKTAEVLTVVDFGEVPVGPRLDLHWNPGHDANGTVAFAFRYGALAADTLNTQISCQFRDDGTDSIPSKYIASWASAKTKSWVATRVRTHVVPVAGSGFFDFISTFDVPTP
;
A
#
# COMPACT_ATOMS: atom_id res chain seq x y z
N MET A 1 -19.90 20.72 25.55
CA MET A 1 -18.55 20.21 25.23
C MET A 1 -18.66 18.74 24.84
N ILE A 2 -18.79 18.44 23.56
CA ILE A 2 -18.87 17.06 23.03
C ILE A 2 -17.54 16.80 22.34
N ARG A 3 -16.69 15.97 22.96
CA ARG A 3 -15.45 15.48 22.35
C ARG A 3 -15.84 14.49 21.25
N GLN A 4 -15.95 14.96 20.01
CA GLN A 4 -15.99 14.08 18.85
C GLN A 4 -14.66 13.33 18.76
N ARG A 5 -14.71 12.02 19.01
CA ARG A 5 -13.58 11.12 18.80
C ARG A 5 -13.33 11.03 17.30
N LEU A 6 -12.25 11.66 16.84
CA LEU A 6 -11.65 11.42 15.54
C LEU A 6 -11.27 9.94 15.47
N VAL A 7 -12.09 9.14 14.79
CA VAL A 7 -11.68 7.84 14.27
C VAL A 7 -10.91 8.14 12.99
N PRO A 8 -9.59 7.97 12.93
CA PRO A 8 -8.85 8.35 11.74
C PRO A 8 -9.17 7.37 10.62
N LEU A 9 -9.74 7.91 9.54
CA LEU A 9 -9.75 7.32 8.20
C LEU A 9 -8.30 7.08 7.74
N ALA A 10 -7.67 6.00 8.20
CA ALA A 10 -6.33 5.61 7.76
C ALA A 10 -6.32 4.35 6.89
N LEU A 11 -7.50 3.81 6.52
CA LEU A 11 -7.59 2.63 5.64
C LEU A 11 -7.73 2.97 4.14
N ALA A 12 -7.90 4.24 3.77
CA ALA A 12 -8.16 4.61 2.38
C ALA A 12 -6.90 4.80 1.50
N ALA A 13 -5.70 4.84 2.09
CA ALA A 13 -4.46 5.12 1.33
C ALA A 13 -3.83 3.88 0.68
N VAL A 14 -4.19 2.68 1.13
CA VAL A 14 -3.52 1.43 0.69
C VAL A 14 -3.86 1.06 -0.76
N ALA A 15 -5.07 1.40 -1.25
CA ALA A 15 -5.51 0.98 -2.58
C ALA A 15 -4.88 1.77 -3.75
N THR A 16 -4.30 2.94 -3.50
CA THR A 16 -3.83 3.82 -4.61
C THR A 16 -2.37 3.58 -5.04
N ILE A 17 -1.54 2.90 -4.26
CA ILE A 17 -0.10 2.77 -4.59
C ILE A 17 0.19 1.52 -5.43
N ALA A 18 -0.68 0.51 -5.39
CA ALA A 18 -0.54 -0.71 -6.19
C ALA A 18 -0.61 -0.48 -7.71
N VAL A 19 -1.10 0.68 -8.17
CA VAL A 19 -1.21 0.98 -9.61
C VAL A 19 0.11 1.52 -10.20
N ALA A 20 1.15 1.77 -9.38
CA ALA A 20 2.45 2.25 -9.87
C ALA A 20 3.51 1.16 -10.05
N CYS A 21 3.39 0.06 -9.30
CA CYS A 21 4.32 -1.04 -9.38
C CYS A 21 3.69 -2.08 -10.31
N VAL A 22 3.99 -2.08 -11.61
CA VAL A 22 3.68 -3.23 -12.46
C VAL A 22 4.81 -3.36 -13.48
N GLU A 23 5.75 -4.26 -13.22
CA GLU A 23 6.66 -4.76 -14.27
C GLU A 23 6.09 -6.09 -14.78
N GLY A 24 5.81 -6.17 -16.09
CA GLY A 24 5.44 -7.40 -16.78
C GLY A 24 4.03 -7.91 -16.47
N SER A 25 3.22 -8.07 -17.52
CA SER A 25 2.01 -8.90 -17.45
C SER A 25 2.18 -10.06 -18.43
N THR A 26 1.93 -11.27 -17.97
CA THR A 26 1.66 -12.42 -18.84
C THR A 26 0.21 -12.82 -18.63
N SER A 27 -0.56 -12.84 -19.72
CA SER A 27 -1.99 -13.11 -19.68
C SER A 27 -2.25 -14.61 -19.58
N VAL A 28 -2.43 -15.11 -18.35
CA VAL A 28 -3.00 -16.44 -18.07
C VAL A 28 -4.31 -16.23 -17.32
N THR A 29 -5.40 -16.81 -17.80
CA THR A 29 -6.73 -16.75 -17.19
C THR A 29 -6.90 -17.79 -16.08
N GLY A 30 -7.63 -17.44 -15.02
CA GLY A 30 -7.96 -18.35 -13.93
C GLY A 30 -6.85 -18.55 -12.91
N VAL A 31 -5.83 -17.69 -12.91
CA VAL A 31 -4.68 -17.79 -12.02
C VAL A 31 -5.07 -17.29 -10.62
N PRO A 32 -4.89 -18.10 -9.56
CA PRO A 32 -5.11 -17.65 -8.19
C PRO A 32 -4.16 -16.51 -7.85
N PHE A 33 -4.73 -15.37 -7.45
CA PHE A 33 -3.99 -14.23 -6.93
C PHE A 33 -4.46 -13.94 -5.51
N GLY A 34 -3.52 -13.83 -4.59
CA GLY A 34 -3.80 -13.43 -3.21
C GLY A 34 -2.88 -12.29 -2.82
N PHE A 35 -3.35 -11.42 -1.95
CA PHE A 35 -2.46 -10.49 -1.27
C PHE A 35 -2.88 -10.26 0.17
N VAL A 36 -1.88 -9.98 1.01
CA VAL A 36 -2.09 -9.47 2.37
C VAL A 36 -1.39 -8.13 2.50
N THR A 37 -2.13 -7.13 2.96
CA THR A 37 -1.58 -5.84 3.32
C THR A 37 -1.37 -5.72 4.83
N ILE A 38 -0.17 -5.28 5.23
CA ILE A 38 0.16 -4.86 6.59
C ILE A 38 0.65 -3.43 6.57
N ALA A 39 -0.24 -2.50 6.94
CA ALA A 39 0.05 -1.08 7.03
C ALA A 39 0.35 -0.69 8.49
N ALA A 40 1.44 0.05 8.69
CA ALA A 40 1.77 0.65 9.98
C ALA A 40 0.88 1.87 10.23
N GLN A 41 0.20 1.90 11.36
CA GLN A 41 -0.60 3.04 11.81
C GLN A 41 -0.09 3.52 13.16
N ARG A 42 0.19 4.82 13.25
CA ARG A 42 0.65 5.42 14.50
C ARG A 42 -0.49 5.47 15.52
N SER A 43 -0.22 4.97 16.73
CA SER A 43 -1.12 5.01 17.89
C SER A 43 -0.35 5.56 19.09
N GLY A 44 -0.37 6.90 19.23
CA GLY A 44 0.47 7.61 20.19
C GLY A 44 1.97 7.45 19.86
N ALA A 45 2.73 6.87 20.80
CA ALA A 45 4.16 6.56 20.63
C ALA A 45 4.42 5.17 20.03
N ALA A 46 3.39 4.33 19.91
CA ALA A 46 3.50 2.98 19.37
C ALA A 46 2.91 2.89 17.95
N TYR A 47 3.11 1.76 17.29
CA TYR A 47 2.46 1.43 16.03
C TYR A 47 1.53 0.24 16.20
N ILE A 48 0.39 0.31 15.51
CA ILE A 48 -0.55 -0.79 15.35
C ILE A 48 -0.73 -1.08 13.86
N THR A 49 -1.20 -2.28 13.54
CA THR A 49 -1.60 -2.63 12.18
C THR A 49 -2.94 -3.35 12.19
N SER A 50 -3.70 -3.27 11.11
CA SER A 50 -4.91 -4.06 10.90
C SER A 50 -4.77 -4.81 9.59
N PRO A 51 -4.14 -6.00 9.59
CA PRO A 51 -3.88 -6.73 8.36
C PRO A 51 -5.17 -7.06 7.62
N VAL A 52 -5.12 -7.02 6.30
CA VAL A 52 -6.22 -7.39 5.41
C VAL A 52 -5.70 -8.34 4.36
N GLY A 53 -6.37 -9.48 4.17
CA GLY A 53 -6.08 -10.44 3.10
C GLY A 53 -7.24 -10.53 2.12
N THR A 54 -6.94 -10.62 0.83
CA THR A 54 -7.94 -10.75 -0.25
C THR A 54 -7.42 -11.69 -1.32
N PHE A 55 -8.33 -12.45 -1.92
CA PHE A 55 -7.99 -13.53 -2.84
C PHE A 55 -8.96 -13.53 -4.01
N TYR A 56 -8.43 -13.66 -5.22
CA TYR A 56 -9.17 -13.56 -6.45
C TYR A 56 -8.70 -14.58 -7.48
N SER A 57 -9.57 -14.92 -8.41
CA SER A 57 -9.20 -15.57 -9.67
C SER A 57 -9.01 -14.49 -10.72
N THR A 58 -7.84 -14.44 -11.35
CA THR A 58 -7.46 -13.30 -12.20
C THR A 58 -7.03 -13.76 -13.57
N SER A 59 -6.98 -12.80 -14.50
CA SER A 59 -6.42 -13.00 -15.83
C SER A 59 -5.47 -11.87 -16.17
N GLY A 60 -4.17 -12.17 -16.32
CA GLY A 60 -3.19 -11.20 -16.80
C GLY A 60 -2.85 -10.04 -15.86
N LEU A 61 -3.00 -10.22 -14.54
CA LEU A 61 -2.47 -9.25 -13.59
C LEU A 61 -0.95 -9.37 -13.50
N GLY A 62 -0.26 -8.24 -13.63
CA GLY A 62 1.13 -8.14 -13.17
C GLY A 62 1.18 -8.01 -11.64
N THR A 63 2.30 -8.41 -11.05
CA THR A 63 2.50 -8.27 -9.59
C THR A 63 3.16 -6.94 -9.27
N PRO A 64 2.67 -6.22 -8.24
CA PRO A 64 3.39 -5.05 -7.77
C PRO A 64 4.69 -5.43 -7.08
N THR A 65 5.81 -5.04 -7.70
CA THR A 65 7.14 -5.22 -7.13
C THR A 65 7.69 -3.87 -6.67
N ALA A 66 8.08 -3.80 -5.39
CA ALA A 66 8.79 -2.65 -4.84
C ALA A 66 10.26 -2.60 -5.29
N SER A 67 10.76 -3.64 -5.96
CA SER A 67 12.15 -3.74 -6.44
C SER A 67 12.40 -3.00 -7.76
N SER A 68 11.65 -1.91 -8.05
CA SER A 68 11.83 -1.20 -9.32
C SER A 68 13.25 -0.64 -9.43
N SER A 69 13.85 -0.81 -10.60
CA SER A 69 15.18 -0.30 -10.90
C SER A 69 15.20 1.17 -11.34
N TRP A 70 14.04 1.81 -11.44
CA TRP A 70 13.90 3.15 -12.01
C TRP A 70 13.00 4.06 -11.18
N ASP A 71 13.42 5.30 -11.11
CA ASP A 71 12.69 6.40 -10.49
C ASP A 71 11.70 6.97 -11.50
N SER A 72 10.44 7.17 -11.11
CA SER A 72 9.39 7.61 -12.04
C SER A 72 8.37 8.53 -11.39
N CYS A 73 7.80 9.44 -12.19
CA CYS A 73 6.71 10.32 -11.79
C CYS A 73 5.67 10.43 -12.91
N ARG A 74 4.38 10.42 -12.53
CA ARG A 74 3.26 10.62 -13.45
C ARG A 74 2.15 11.46 -12.83
N VAL A 75 1.36 12.12 -13.66
CA VAL A 75 0.15 12.85 -13.24
C VAL A 75 -1.06 12.05 -13.68
N GLY A 76 -2.05 11.93 -12.80
CA GLY A 76 -3.32 11.26 -13.09
C GLY A 76 -4.47 11.86 -12.31
N THR A 77 -5.67 11.35 -12.56
CA THR A 77 -6.86 11.67 -11.78
C THR A 77 -6.71 11.12 -10.36
N TYR A 78 -7.29 11.83 -9.40
CA TYR A 78 -7.40 11.38 -8.01
C TYR A 78 -8.86 11.15 -7.65
N SER A 79 -9.12 10.01 -7.02
CA SER A 79 -10.39 9.73 -6.36
C SER A 79 -10.09 9.29 -4.93
N SER A 80 -10.86 9.82 -3.97
CA SER A 80 -10.83 9.36 -2.59
C SER A 80 -11.67 8.10 -2.37
N ALA A 81 -12.45 7.68 -3.37
CA ALA A 81 -13.22 6.45 -3.30
C ALA A 81 -12.28 5.23 -3.37
N PRO A 82 -12.40 4.26 -2.44
CA PRO A 82 -11.61 3.05 -2.52
C PRO A 82 -11.97 2.27 -3.79
N ALA A 83 -10.97 1.78 -4.51
CA ALA A 83 -11.17 0.84 -5.59
C ALA A 83 -11.55 -0.54 -5.02
N SER A 84 -12.59 -1.17 -5.56
CA SER A 84 -13.00 -2.54 -5.22
C SER A 84 -12.58 -3.47 -6.35
N LEU A 85 -11.74 -4.46 -6.05
CA LEU A 85 -11.38 -5.51 -7.01
C LEU A 85 -12.48 -6.57 -7.15
N GLY A 86 -13.36 -6.70 -6.15
CA GLY A 86 -14.48 -7.66 -6.17
C GLY A 86 -15.48 -7.42 -7.32
N ASP A 87 -15.50 -6.21 -7.89
CA ASP A 87 -16.33 -5.90 -9.06
C ASP A 87 -15.70 -6.38 -10.38
N VAL A 88 -14.39 -6.64 -10.37
CA VAL A 88 -13.59 -6.96 -11.56
C VAL A 88 -13.21 -8.44 -11.59
N PHE A 89 -12.87 -9.01 -10.43
CA PHE A 89 -12.37 -10.37 -10.32
C PHE A 89 -13.19 -11.19 -9.33
N PRO A 90 -13.53 -12.45 -9.66
CA PRO A 90 -14.19 -13.35 -8.72
C PRO A 90 -13.33 -13.60 -7.48
N SER A 91 -13.90 -13.40 -6.28
CA SER A 91 -13.21 -13.74 -5.03
C SER A 91 -13.00 -15.25 -4.88
N LEU A 92 -11.87 -15.63 -4.30
CA LEU A 92 -11.55 -17.01 -3.93
C LEU A 92 -11.58 -17.18 -2.41
N ASP A 93 -12.06 -18.35 -1.97
CA ASP A 93 -12.03 -18.73 -0.56
C ASP A 93 -10.65 -19.28 -0.20
N ALA A 94 -10.02 -18.73 0.83
CA ALA A 94 -8.69 -19.07 1.32
C ALA A 94 -8.70 -19.91 2.62
N GLY A 95 -9.86 -20.44 3.00
CA GLY A 95 -10.11 -21.21 4.21
C GLY A 95 -10.89 -20.42 5.26
N ALA A 96 -11.11 -21.04 6.42
CA ALA A 96 -11.91 -20.45 7.51
C ALA A 96 -11.23 -19.24 8.18
N ALA A 97 -9.90 -19.22 8.18
CA ALA A 97 -9.09 -18.12 8.69
C ALA A 97 -7.68 -18.17 8.09
N ILE A 98 -6.99 -17.03 8.14
CA ILE A 98 -5.58 -16.88 7.73
C ILE A 98 -4.79 -16.44 8.96
N GLU A 99 -3.58 -16.95 9.15
CA GLU A 99 -2.75 -16.52 10.26
C GLU A 99 -1.75 -15.45 9.83
N VAL A 100 -1.63 -14.41 10.66
CA VAL A 100 -0.54 -13.44 10.61
C VAL A 100 0.26 -13.56 11.89
N ARG A 101 1.55 -13.83 11.76
CA ARG A 101 2.49 -14.05 12.86
C ARG A 101 3.49 -12.91 12.89
N LEU A 102 3.35 -12.04 13.89
CA LEU A 102 4.30 -10.98 14.19
C LEU A 102 5.19 -11.44 15.38
N PRO A 103 6.32 -10.79 15.67
CA PRO A 103 7.18 -11.22 16.76
C PRO A 103 6.42 -11.32 18.09
N GLY A 104 6.46 -12.50 18.70
CA GLY A 104 5.79 -12.79 19.97
C GLY A 104 4.27 -12.96 19.90
N ARG A 105 3.64 -12.98 18.71
CA ARG A 105 2.17 -13.00 18.58
C ARG A 105 1.66 -13.66 17.29
N VAL A 106 0.52 -14.33 17.40
CA VAL A 106 -0.19 -14.95 16.27
C VAL A 106 -1.63 -14.45 16.30
N ASP A 107 -2.10 -13.90 15.19
CA ASP A 107 -3.50 -13.51 15.00
C ASP A 107 -4.13 -14.26 13.84
N SER A 108 -5.45 -14.45 13.94
CA SER A 108 -6.26 -15.00 12.85
C SER A 108 -7.11 -13.91 12.20
N LEU A 109 -7.04 -13.84 10.89
CA LEU A 109 -7.92 -13.04 10.04
C LEU A 109 -9.08 -13.92 9.56
N PHE A 110 -10.30 -13.43 9.71
CA PHE A 110 -11.52 -14.15 9.33
C PHE A 110 -12.18 -13.46 8.14
N PRO A 111 -12.84 -14.21 7.24
CA PRO A 111 -13.51 -13.63 6.08
C PRO A 111 -14.69 -12.76 6.54
N ALA A 112 -14.79 -11.59 5.94
CA ALA A 112 -15.88 -10.64 6.10
C ALA A 112 -16.23 -10.01 4.75
N VAL A 113 -17.51 -9.81 4.50
CA VAL A 113 -17.98 -9.12 3.28
C VAL A 113 -17.85 -7.62 3.48
N VAL A 114 -17.12 -6.95 2.59
CA VAL A 114 -16.91 -5.50 2.59
C VAL A 114 -17.25 -4.97 1.20
N GLY A 115 -18.41 -4.35 1.06
CA GLY A 115 -18.94 -4.02 -0.27
C GLY A 115 -19.20 -5.32 -1.06
N ASN A 116 -18.63 -5.41 -2.26
CA ASN A 116 -18.73 -6.58 -3.13
C ASN A 116 -17.54 -7.54 -3.02
N ASP A 117 -16.72 -7.37 -1.98
CA ASP A 117 -15.45 -8.09 -1.81
C ASP A 117 -15.45 -8.94 -0.53
N VAL A 118 -14.69 -10.04 -0.55
CA VAL A 118 -14.45 -10.88 0.64
C VAL A 118 -13.06 -10.61 1.15
N GLN A 119 -12.98 -10.00 2.34
CA GLN A 119 -11.73 -9.61 2.98
C GLN A 119 -11.51 -10.41 4.25
N TYR A 120 -10.34 -10.99 4.40
CA TYR A 120 -9.88 -11.61 5.63
C TYR A 120 -9.32 -10.54 6.56
N ARG A 121 -9.97 -10.33 7.70
CA ARG A 121 -9.66 -9.22 8.63
C ARG A 121 -9.66 -9.69 10.08
N LEU A 122 -8.99 -8.93 10.95
CA LEU A 122 -9.13 -9.11 12.40
C LEU A 122 -10.58 -8.87 12.82
N ARG A 123 -11.04 -9.64 13.82
CA ARG A 123 -12.35 -9.41 14.47
C ARG A 123 -12.32 -8.28 15.51
N GLY A 124 -11.12 -7.92 15.97
CA GLY A 124 -10.90 -6.91 17.01
C GLY A 124 -10.21 -5.65 16.49
N ALA A 125 -9.67 -4.87 17.43
CA ALA A 125 -8.85 -3.71 17.10
C ALA A 125 -7.56 -4.11 16.38
N GLY A 126 -6.89 -3.11 15.80
CA GLY A 126 -5.54 -3.28 15.29
C GLY A 126 -4.58 -3.78 16.38
N VAL A 127 -3.50 -4.39 15.92
CA VAL A 127 -2.59 -5.15 16.76
C VAL A 127 -1.21 -4.49 16.84
N PRO A 128 -0.50 -4.59 17.98
CA PRO A 128 0.84 -4.04 18.12
C PRO A 128 1.78 -4.52 17.02
N TYR A 129 2.57 -3.59 16.52
CA TYR A 129 3.40 -3.76 15.34
C TYR A 129 4.70 -2.98 15.52
N VAL A 130 5.81 -3.57 15.08
CA VAL A 130 7.12 -2.90 15.04
C VAL A 130 7.51 -2.77 13.56
N PRO A 131 7.62 -1.55 13.02
CA PRO A 131 8.05 -1.34 11.65
C PRO A 131 9.44 -1.94 11.38
N GLY A 132 9.59 -2.63 10.25
CA GLY A 132 10.84 -3.29 9.86
C GLY A 132 11.04 -4.70 10.43
N ASP A 133 10.15 -5.19 11.30
CA ASP A 133 10.27 -6.55 11.83
C ASP A 133 9.79 -7.61 10.84
N SER A 134 10.11 -8.88 11.14
CA SER A 134 9.66 -10.02 10.35
C SER A 134 8.21 -10.37 10.63
N VAL A 135 7.49 -10.75 9.57
CA VAL A 135 6.14 -11.31 9.65
C VAL A 135 6.10 -12.65 8.93
N SER A 136 5.29 -13.58 9.40
CA SER A 136 4.91 -14.76 8.64
C SER A 136 3.41 -14.76 8.40
N VAL A 137 3.00 -15.18 7.22
CA VAL A 137 1.59 -15.35 6.87
C VAL A 137 1.37 -16.79 6.49
N VAL A 138 0.29 -17.39 7.01
CA VAL A 138 -0.12 -18.76 6.69
C VAL A 138 -1.55 -18.73 6.17
N VAL A 139 -1.70 -19.02 4.89
CA VAL A 139 -2.99 -19.22 4.23
C VAL A 139 -3.21 -20.73 4.13
N PRO A 140 -4.21 -21.30 4.84
CA PRO A 140 -4.46 -22.74 4.79
C PRO A 140 -5.02 -23.19 3.42
N GLY A 141 -5.65 -22.28 2.68
CA GLY A 141 -6.28 -22.56 1.40
C GLY A 141 -7.58 -23.35 1.52
N ARG A 142 -8.25 -23.55 0.38
CA ARG A 142 -9.47 -24.36 0.27
C ARG A 142 -9.49 -25.13 -1.05
N ALA A 143 -9.97 -26.37 -1.03
CA ALA A 143 -10.18 -27.14 -2.26
C ALA A 143 -11.17 -26.40 -3.18
N GLY A 144 -10.77 -26.18 -4.43
CA GLY A 144 -11.53 -25.36 -5.40
C GLY A 144 -11.49 -23.84 -5.14
N GLY A 145 -10.76 -23.40 -4.11
CA GLY A 145 -10.53 -22.00 -3.76
C GLY A 145 -9.07 -21.60 -3.94
N TYR A 146 -8.60 -20.65 -3.13
CA TYR A 146 -7.21 -20.22 -3.15
C TYR A 146 -6.28 -21.33 -2.58
N PRO A 147 -5.11 -21.59 -3.20
CA PRO A 147 -4.17 -22.59 -2.71
C PRO A 147 -3.57 -22.27 -1.33
N ALA A 148 -3.12 -23.30 -0.61
CA ALA A 148 -2.36 -23.11 0.61
C ALA A 148 -1.01 -22.44 0.32
N VAL A 149 -0.60 -21.49 1.16
CA VAL A 149 0.72 -20.83 1.08
C VAL A 149 1.18 -20.38 2.46
N SER A 150 2.48 -20.48 2.71
CA SER A 150 3.11 -19.95 3.91
C SER A 150 4.44 -19.32 3.55
N PHE A 151 4.71 -18.13 4.05
CA PHE A 151 5.97 -17.43 3.82
C PHE A 151 6.36 -16.55 5.00
N LYS A 152 7.60 -16.06 4.98
CA LYS A 152 8.13 -15.07 5.90
C LYS A 152 8.64 -13.88 5.11
N ALA A 153 8.22 -12.68 5.50
CA ALA A 153 8.66 -11.42 4.91
C ALA A 153 9.14 -10.47 6.01
N LYS A 154 9.71 -9.36 5.59
CA LYS A 154 10.00 -8.21 6.46
C LYS A 154 8.97 -7.13 6.16
N THR A 155 8.50 -6.45 7.20
CA THR A 155 7.51 -5.38 7.07
C THR A 155 8.21 -4.06 6.73
N ALA A 156 7.45 -3.04 6.30
CA ALA A 156 8.01 -1.73 5.96
C ALA A 156 8.68 -1.09 7.18
N GLU A 157 9.87 -0.53 6.97
CA GLU A 157 10.61 0.19 8.00
C GLU A 157 9.99 1.55 8.27
N VAL A 158 10.31 2.16 9.42
CA VAL A 158 9.89 3.54 9.71
C VAL A 158 10.37 4.46 8.61
N LEU A 159 9.45 5.20 7.98
CA LEU A 159 9.79 6.29 7.06
C LEU A 159 9.77 7.62 7.83
N THR A 160 10.83 8.40 7.65
CA THR A 160 10.92 9.80 8.05
C THR A 160 11.34 10.61 6.84
N VAL A 161 10.51 11.59 6.49
CA VAL A 161 10.76 12.53 5.41
C VAL A 161 11.28 13.83 6.02
N VAL A 162 12.35 14.37 5.45
CA VAL A 162 12.84 15.70 5.82
C VAL A 162 11.85 16.72 5.25
N ASP A 163 11.42 17.67 6.08
CA ASP A 163 10.55 18.74 5.62
C ASP A 163 11.24 19.52 4.50
N PHE A 164 10.59 19.54 3.33
CA PHE A 164 11.05 20.30 2.17
C PHE A 164 10.56 21.75 2.18
N GLY A 165 9.82 22.17 3.22
CA GLY A 165 9.34 23.54 3.41
C GLY A 165 8.30 23.97 2.37
N GLU A 166 8.23 25.28 2.10
CA GLU A 166 7.50 25.76 0.92
C GLU A 166 8.20 25.29 -0.34
N VAL A 167 7.46 24.64 -1.25
CA VAL A 167 8.00 24.19 -2.53
C VAL A 167 8.60 25.39 -3.25
N PRO A 168 9.93 25.44 -3.45
CA PRO A 168 10.58 26.60 -4.02
C PRO A 168 10.03 26.88 -5.42
N VAL A 169 10.00 28.17 -5.82
CA VAL A 169 9.91 28.54 -7.23
C VAL A 169 11.25 28.17 -7.88
N GLY A 170 11.41 26.88 -8.20
CA GLY A 170 12.67 26.29 -8.63
C GLY A 170 12.48 25.24 -9.74
N PRO A 171 13.58 24.73 -10.31
CA PRO A 171 13.53 23.79 -11.43
C PRO A 171 13.01 22.40 -11.04
N ARG A 172 13.02 22.07 -9.74
CA ARG A 172 12.60 20.78 -9.17
C ARG A 172 12.30 20.94 -7.68
N LEU A 173 11.59 19.96 -7.11
CA LEU A 173 11.43 19.78 -5.67
C LEU A 173 12.38 18.66 -5.22
N ASP A 174 13.38 18.98 -4.41
CA ASP A 174 14.28 17.98 -3.84
C ASP A 174 13.63 17.30 -2.64
N LEU A 175 13.74 15.98 -2.56
CA LEU A 175 13.13 15.13 -1.56
C LEU A 175 14.22 14.35 -0.84
N HIS A 176 14.12 14.27 0.49
CA HIS A 176 15.03 13.51 1.33
C HIS A 176 14.27 12.69 2.37
N TRP A 177 14.70 11.46 2.59
CA TRP A 177 14.16 10.56 3.60
C TRP A 177 15.27 9.67 4.17
N ASN A 178 15.01 8.99 5.29
CA ASN A 178 15.95 7.98 5.79
C ASN A 178 16.00 6.80 4.80
N PRO A 179 17.16 6.33 4.32
CA PRO A 179 17.20 5.21 3.38
C PRO A 179 16.67 3.91 4.00
N GLY A 180 16.14 3.02 3.16
CA GLY A 180 15.83 1.66 3.54
C GLY A 180 17.09 0.80 3.65
N HIS A 181 16.99 -0.36 4.32
CA HIS A 181 18.15 -1.24 4.54
C HIS A 181 18.32 -2.37 3.50
N ASP A 182 17.44 -2.48 2.50
CA ASP A 182 17.57 -3.49 1.44
C ASP A 182 16.82 -3.12 0.15
N ALA A 183 17.10 -3.89 -0.90
CA ALA A 183 16.63 -3.65 -2.27
C ALA A 183 15.16 -4.00 -2.54
N ASN A 184 14.40 -4.47 -1.53
CA ASN A 184 12.99 -4.85 -1.71
C ASN A 184 12.03 -3.73 -1.27
N GLY A 185 12.54 -2.53 -1.04
CA GLY A 185 11.78 -1.34 -0.67
C GLY A 185 11.77 -0.28 -1.76
N THR A 186 10.70 0.49 -1.79
CA THR A 186 10.54 1.71 -2.59
C THR A 186 9.86 2.78 -1.74
N VAL A 187 10.09 4.05 -2.05
CA VAL A 187 9.35 5.15 -1.46
C VAL A 187 8.48 5.78 -2.52
N ALA A 188 7.18 5.81 -2.26
CA ALA A 188 6.20 6.47 -3.09
C ALA A 188 5.84 7.82 -2.49
N PHE A 189 5.82 8.86 -3.33
CA PHE A 189 5.26 10.15 -2.97
C PHE A 189 4.01 10.42 -3.80
N ALA A 190 2.91 10.76 -3.13
CA ALA A 190 1.68 11.16 -3.77
C ALA A 190 1.32 12.60 -3.39
N PHE A 191 1.38 13.50 -4.36
CA PHE A 191 1.01 14.90 -4.23
C PHE A 191 -0.38 15.11 -4.84
N ARG A 192 -1.36 15.41 -4.01
CA ARG A 192 -2.77 15.55 -4.42
C ARG A 192 -3.15 17.02 -4.44
N TYR A 193 -3.91 17.45 -5.44
CA TYR A 193 -4.35 18.83 -5.57
C TYR A 193 -5.65 18.98 -6.36
N GLY A 194 -6.31 20.12 -6.18
CA GLY A 194 -7.41 20.57 -7.02
C GLY A 194 -6.87 21.28 -8.27
N ALA A 195 -6.99 20.65 -9.44
CA ALA A 195 -6.64 21.28 -10.72
C ALA A 195 -7.66 22.36 -11.10
N LEU A 196 -7.21 23.37 -11.87
CA LEU A 196 -8.05 24.46 -12.39
C LEU A 196 -8.82 25.22 -11.30
N ALA A 197 -8.16 25.47 -10.15
CA ALA A 197 -8.75 26.14 -8.98
C ALA A 197 -9.95 25.40 -8.36
N ALA A 198 -10.07 24.08 -8.56
CA ALA A 198 -11.06 23.27 -7.86
C ALA A 198 -10.83 23.31 -6.33
N ASP A 199 -11.94 23.40 -5.58
CA ASP A 199 -11.90 23.37 -4.11
C ASP A 199 -11.67 21.96 -3.54
N THR A 200 -11.82 20.92 -4.37
CA THR A 200 -11.63 19.52 -4.01
C THR A 200 -10.41 18.90 -4.69
N LEU A 201 -9.74 17.96 -4.01
CA LEU A 201 -8.67 17.15 -4.60
C LEU A 201 -9.23 16.29 -5.74
N ASN A 202 -8.68 16.42 -6.94
CA ASN A 202 -9.11 15.66 -8.12
C ASN A 202 -7.94 15.23 -9.03
N THR A 203 -6.72 15.64 -8.71
CA THR A 203 -5.50 15.32 -9.47
C THR A 203 -4.41 14.86 -8.50
N GLN A 204 -3.59 13.90 -8.93
CA GLN A 204 -2.46 13.38 -8.17
C GLN A 204 -1.21 13.26 -9.03
N ILE A 205 -0.08 13.77 -8.54
CA ILE A 205 1.25 13.37 -9.00
C ILE A 205 1.64 12.16 -8.17
N SER A 206 1.94 11.04 -8.83
CA SER A 206 2.41 9.81 -8.19
C SER A 206 3.85 9.59 -8.63
N CYS A 207 4.76 9.64 -7.68
CA CYS A 207 6.17 9.35 -7.87
C CYS A 207 6.55 8.10 -7.10
N GLN A 208 7.45 7.31 -7.68
CA GLN A 208 8.03 6.13 -7.07
C GLN A 208 9.54 6.21 -7.23
N PHE A 209 10.24 6.06 -6.12
CA PHE A 209 11.69 6.16 -6.03
C PHE A 209 12.28 4.91 -5.40
N ARG A 210 13.49 4.56 -5.80
CA ARG A 210 14.32 3.60 -5.07
C ARG A 210 14.52 4.10 -3.65
N ASP A 211 14.56 3.18 -2.68
CA ASP A 211 14.63 3.55 -1.28
C ASP A 211 16.06 3.87 -0.80
N ASP A 212 16.72 4.81 -1.47
CA ASP A 212 18.13 5.20 -1.24
C ASP A 212 18.32 6.51 -0.47
N GLY A 213 17.21 7.19 -0.15
CA GLY A 213 17.15 8.34 0.76
C GLY A 213 17.04 9.70 0.08
N THR A 214 17.09 9.79 -1.25
CA THR A 214 16.98 11.09 -1.94
C THR A 214 16.51 10.97 -3.39
N ASP A 215 15.67 11.90 -3.83
CA ASP A 215 15.37 12.10 -5.25
C ASP A 215 14.83 13.53 -5.46
N SER A 216 14.33 13.85 -6.66
CA SER A 216 13.74 15.13 -7.00
C SER A 216 12.57 14.97 -7.96
N ILE A 217 11.53 15.80 -7.79
CA ILE A 217 10.41 15.88 -8.72
C ILE A 217 10.64 17.05 -9.68
N PRO A 218 10.71 16.81 -11.00
CA PRO A 218 10.84 17.89 -11.98
C PRO A 218 9.71 18.93 -11.89
N SER A 219 10.05 20.20 -12.13
CA SER A 219 9.11 21.34 -12.15
C SER A 219 7.86 21.11 -12.98
N LYS A 220 8.00 20.44 -14.14
CA LYS A 220 6.86 20.11 -15.03
C LYS A 220 5.73 19.33 -14.34
N TYR A 221 6.04 18.61 -13.26
CA TYR A 221 5.04 17.90 -12.47
C TYR A 221 4.56 18.75 -11.29
N ILE A 222 5.49 19.33 -10.52
CA ILE A 222 5.16 19.92 -9.21
C ILE A 222 4.59 21.35 -9.29
N ALA A 223 4.79 22.08 -10.38
CA ALA A 223 4.36 23.48 -10.51
C ALA A 223 2.84 23.68 -10.30
N SER A 224 2.01 22.78 -10.86
CA SER A 224 0.55 22.84 -10.69
C SER A 224 0.10 22.51 -9.26
N TRP A 225 0.80 21.60 -8.59
CA TRP A 225 0.54 21.31 -7.18
C TRP A 225 0.95 22.48 -6.29
N ALA A 226 2.11 23.09 -6.56
CA ALA A 226 2.65 24.19 -5.78
C ALA A 226 1.68 25.40 -5.78
N SER A 227 1.09 25.71 -6.93
CA SER A 227 0.15 26.83 -7.12
C SER A 227 -1.31 26.52 -6.75
N ALA A 228 -1.64 25.26 -6.41
CA ALA A 228 -3.00 24.88 -6.06
C ALA A 228 -3.43 25.40 -4.69
N LYS A 229 -4.70 25.84 -4.59
CA LYS A 229 -5.35 26.29 -3.35
C LYS A 229 -5.57 25.14 -2.38
N THR A 230 -6.15 24.04 -2.87
CA THR A 230 -6.37 22.81 -2.09
C THR A 230 -5.32 21.80 -2.52
N LYS A 231 -4.45 21.41 -1.58
CA LYS A 231 -3.36 20.47 -1.82
C LYS A 231 -3.01 19.67 -0.56
N SER A 232 -2.49 18.48 -0.77
CA SER A 232 -1.91 17.62 0.28
C SER A 232 -0.80 16.77 -0.32
N TRP A 233 0.03 16.17 0.53
CA TRP A 233 0.95 15.13 0.08
C TRP A 233 1.02 14.00 1.11
N VAL A 234 1.45 12.82 0.65
CA VAL A 234 1.76 11.67 1.50
C VAL A 234 3.00 11.01 0.94
N ALA A 235 3.89 10.59 1.82
CA ALA A 235 4.97 9.68 1.48
C ALA A 235 4.69 8.32 2.11
N THR A 236 4.96 7.27 1.36
CA THR A 236 4.76 5.89 1.80
C THR A 236 5.98 5.08 1.47
N ARG A 237 6.57 4.43 2.47
CA ARG A 237 7.51 3.35 2.22
C ARG A 237 6.71 2.10 1.93
N VAL A 238 6.93 1.50 0.77
CA VAL A 238 6.30 0.26 0.35
C VAL A 238 7.35 -0.82 0.29
N ARG A 239 6.98 -2.00 0.78
CA ARG A 239 7.77 -3.21 0.69
C ARG A 239 6.89 -4.32 0.18
N THR A 240 7.33 -5.01 -0.86
CA THR A 240 6.58 -6.16 -1.39
C THR A 240 7.37 -7.45 -1.31
N HIS A 241 6.67 -8.57 -1.26
CA HIS A 241 7.28 -9.90 -1.33
C HIS A 241 6.32 -10.84 -2.06
N VAL A 242 6.72 -11.20 -3.29
CA VAL A 242 5.93 -12.07 -4.15
C VAL A 242 6.37 -13.51 -3.94
N VAL A 243 5.40 -14.40 -3.73
CA VAL A 243 5.59 -15.82 -3.51
C VAL A 243 4.79 -16.60 -4.56
N PRO A 244 5.42 -17.51 -5.32
CA PRO A 244 4.68 -18.38 -6.22
C PRO A 244 3.81 -19.36 -5.41
N VAL A 245 2.59 -19.62 -5.88
CA VAL A 245 1.70 -20.65 -5.32
C VAL A 245 1.34 -21.69 -6.38
N ALA A 246 0.75 -22.81 -5.95
CA ALA A 246 0.38 -23.90 -6.85
C ALA A 246 -0.54 -23.41 -8.00
N GLY A 247 -0.42 -24.04 -9.17
CA GLY A 247 -1.25 -23.70 -10.35
C GLY A 247 -0.86 -22.38 -11.03
N SER A 248 0.42 -22.01 -11.00
CA SER A 248 0.96 -20.74 -11.52
C SER A 248 0.41 -19.49 -10.83
N GLY A 249 -0.28 -19.68 -9.69
CA GLY A 249 -0.75 -18.58 -8.86
C GLY A 249 0.39 -17.84 -8.19
N PHE A 250 0.05 -16.69 -7.61
CA PHE A 250 0.98 -15.94 -6.80
C PHE A 250 0.28 -15.33 -5.58
N PHE A 251 1.08 -15.11 -4.55
CA PHE A 251 0.74 -14.37 -3.37
C PHE A 251 1.63 -13.13 -3.30
N ASP A 252 1.04 -11.96 -3.07
CA ASP A 252 1.79 -10.73 -2.83
C ASP A 252 1.60 -10.24 -1.40
N PHE A 253 2.71 -10.13 -0.68
CA PHE A 253 2.73 -9.47 0.61
C PHE A 253 3.08 -8.01 0.42
N ILE A 254 2.20 -7.10 0.85
CA ILE A 254 2.41 -5.66 0.75
C ILE A 254 2.50 -5.09 2.16
N SER A 255 3.60 -4.46 2.51
CA SER A 255 3.72 -3.71 3.74
C SER A 255 3.97 -2.24 3.47
N THR A 256 3.26 -1.37 4.20
CA THR A 256 3.38 0.07 4.04
C THR A 256 3.63 0.79 5.36
N PHE A 257 4.37 1.88 5.28
CA PHE A 257 4.50 2.86 6.36
C PHE A 257 4.23 4.25 5.78
N ASP A 258 3.15 4.88 6.24
CA ASP A 258 2.73 6.18 5.73
C ASP A 258 3.22 7.31 6.65
N VAL A 259 3.76 8.35 6.02
CA VAL A 259 3.99 9.66 6.64
C VAL A 259 2.97 10.62 6.04
N PRO A 260 1.79 10.76 6.65
CA PRO A 260 0.85 11.80 6.26
C PRO A 260 1.40 13.16 6.68
N THR A 261 1.07 14.20 5.91
CA THR A 261 1.28 15.56 6.38
C THR A 261 0.33 15.93 7.51
N PRO A 262 0.75 16.85 8.40
CA PRO A 262 -0.16 17.64 9.23
C PRO A 262 -1.26 18.34 8.42
#